data_AF-A0ABD1GK56-F1
#
_entry.id   AF-A0ABD1GK56-F1
#
_cell.length_a   1.000
_cell.length_b   1.000
_cell.length_c   1.000
_cell.angle_alpha   90.00
_cell.angle_beta   90.00
_cell.angle_gamma   90.00
#
_symmetry.space_group_name_H-M   'P 1'
#
loop_
_entity.id
_entity.type
_entity.pdbx_description
1 polymer ?
#
loop_
_entity_poly.entity_id
_entity_poly.type
_entity_poly.pdbx_seq_one_letter_code
_entity_poly.pdbx_strand_id
1 'polypeptide(L)'
;MASSPTFCLRAFKEDPPHFCRQLTSTGDSSSSADTPIELKYPAFPMVMDINQIREILPHRFPFLLVDRVIEYNPGVSAVGIKNVTINDNFFPGHFPERPIMPGVLMVEVSHLIAFVARV
;
A
#
# COMPACT_ATOMS: atom_id res chain seq x y z
N MET A 1 13.29 -13.55 -9.63
CA MET A 1 12.81 -13.34 -8.25
C MET A 1 13.43 -12.06 -7.71
N ALA A 2 12.91 -10.90 -8.11
CA ALA A 2 13.25 -9.64 -7.46
C ALA A 2 12.06 -9.33 -6.55
N SER A 3 12.28 -9.33 -5.24
CA SER A 3 11.31 -8.82 -4.29
C SER A 3 11.11 -7.33 -4.61
N SER A 4 9.99 -7.00 -5.25
CA SER A 4 9.59 -5.62 -5.49
C SER A 4 9.66 -4.84 -4.17
N PRO A 5 10.41 -3.72 -4.10
CA PRO A 5 10.42 -2.91 -2.89
C PRO A 5 9.01 -2.35 -2.68
N THR A 6 8.36 -2.80 -1.62
CA THR A 6 7.07 -2.26 -1.18
C THR A 6 7.33 -0.94 -0.46
N PHE A 7 6.85 0.17 -1.02
CA PHE A 7 6.99 1.48 -0.39
C PHE A 7 5.71 1.80 0.39
N CYS A 8 5.83 1.94 1.70
CA CYS A 8 4.74 2.28 2.61
C CYS A 8 4.76 3.79 2.86
N LEU A 9 3.73 4.51 2.41
CA LEU A 9 3.60 5.96 2.57
C LEU A 9 2.48 6.27 3.57
N ARG A 10 2.78 7.17 4.51
CA ARG A 10 1.89 7.59 5.59
C ARG A 10 1.62 9.09 5.49
N ALA A 11 0.35 9.49 5.40
CA ALA A 11 -0.07 10.87 5.36
C ALA A 11 -0.80 11.25 6.67
N PHE A 12 -0.38 12.32 7.33
CA PHE A 12 -0.91 12.81 8.60
C PHE A 12 -1.39 14.25 8.54
N LYS A 13 -2.41 14.58 9.34
CA LYS A 13 -2.86 15.96 9.56
C LYS A 13 -2.27 16.61 10.83
N GLU A 14 -2.12 15.88 11.93
CA GLU A 14 -1.44 16.26 13.19
C GLU A 14 -1.13 14.95 13.96
N ASP A 15 0.06 14.81 14.56
CA ASP A 15 0.49 13.60 15.29
C ASP A 15 -0.06 13.54 16.73
N PRO A 16 -0.48 12.35 17.19
CA PRO A 16 -0.09 11.90 18.53
C PRO A 16 0.72 10.58 18.48
N PRO A 17 1.63 10.35 19.45
CA PRO A 17 2.57 9.24 19.41
C PRO A 17 1.91 7.97 19.94
N HIS A 18 1.28 7.19 19.07
CA HIS A 18 0.90 5.81 19.40
C HIS A 18 1.35 4.86 18.31
N PHE A 19 2.64 4.54 18.37
CA PHE A 19 3.12 3.22 17.99
C PHE A 19 2.55 2.22 19.02
N CYS A 20 1.40 1.61 18.73
CA CYS A 20 0.93 0.45 19.49
C CYS A 20 0.45 -0.64 18.54
N ARG A 21 1.37 -1.58 18.34
CA ARG A 21 1.19 -2.92 17.79
C ARG A 21 0.02 -3.63 18.46
N GLN A 22 -1.08 -3.84 17.73
CA GLN A 22 -1.98 -4.95 18.03
C GLN A 22 -2.38 -5.68 16.74
N LEU A 23 -1.63 -6.74 16.45
CA LEU A 23 -2.19 -7.93 15.82
C LEU A 23 -3.08 -8.57 16.88
N THR A 24 -4.38 -8.28 16.88
CA THR A 24 -5.32 -9.17 17.56
C THR A 24 -5.54 -10.38 16.68
N SER A 25 -4.60 -11.33 16.77
CA SER A 25 -4.86 -12.72 16.43
C SER A 25 -5.85 -13.24 17.47
N THR A 26 -7.15 -13.22 17.17
CA THR A 26 -8.05 -14.21 17.77
C THR A 26 -7.56 -15.55 17.27
N GLY A 27 -6.83 -16.26 18.12
CA GLY A 27 -6.34 -17.58 17.82
C GLY A 27 -7.52 -18.54 17.71
N ASP A 28 -7.69 -19.10 16.52
CA ASP A 28 -8.28 -20.42 16.39
C ASP A 28 -7.15 -21.41 16.14
N SER A 29 -6.88 -22.18 17.18
CA SER A 29 -6.03 -23.35 17.18
C SER A 29 -6.66 -24.47 16.35
N SER A 30 -6.09 -24.77 15.19
CA SER A 30 -6.14 -26.13 14.65
C SER A 30 -4.83 -26.45 13.93
N SER A 31 -4.22 -27.54 14.38
CA SER A 31 -2.99 -28.12 13.85
C SER A 31 -3.34 -29.17 12.81
N SER A 32 -2.85 -29.00 11.59
CA SER A 32 -2.88 -30.07 10.56
C SER A 32 -1.79 -29.78 9.52
N ALA A 33 -0.91 -30.75 9.34
CA ALA A 33 0.45 -30.59 8.83
C ALA A 33 0.59 -30.53 7.30
N ASP A 34 -0.47 -30.25 6.54
CA ASP A 34 -0.44 -30.19 5.07
C ASP A 34 -1.29 -29.02 4.53
N THR A 35 -1.07 -27.80 5.03
CA THR A 35 -1.59 -26.61 4.33
C THR A 35 -0.65 -26.26 3.16
N PRO A 36 -1.18 -25.97 1.96
CA PRO A 36 -0.40 -25.37 0.89
C PRO A 36 0.36 -24.15 1.44
N ILE A 37 1.61 -23.96 1.00
CA ILE A 37 2.49 -22.86 1.45
C ILE A 37 1.79 -21.48 1.41
N GLU A 38 0.83 -21.31 0.50
CA GLU A 38 0.04 -20.10 0.31
C GLU A 38 -0.86 -19.73 1.50
N LEU A 39 -1.35 -20.72 2.27
CA LEU A 39 -2.20 -20.50 3.46
C LEU A 39 -1.41 -20.51 4.77
N LYS A 40 -0.09 -20.75 4.69
CA LYS A 40 0.79 -20.84 5.85
C LYS A 40 0.97 -19.50 6.57
N TYR A 41 0.77 -18.39 5.86
CA TYR A 41 0.89 -17.05 6.41
C TYR A 41 -0.46 -16.33 6.29
N PRO A 42 -0.93 -15.65 7.35
CA PRO A 42 -2.11 -14.81 7.23
C PRO A 42 -1.86 -13.75 6.16
N ALA A 43 -2.88 -13.49 5.34
CA ALA A 43 -2.83 -12.39 4.40
C ALA A 43 -2.52 -11.07 5.13
N PHE A 44 -1.74 -10.20 4.49
CA PHE A 44 -1.42 -8.90 5.08
C PHE A 44 -2.73 -8.15 5.39
N PRO A 45 -2.91 -7.61 6.60
CA PRO A 45 -4.12 -6.88 6.94
C PRO A 45 -4.26 -5.67 6.02
N MET A 46 -5.42 -5.56 5.37
CA MET A 46 -5.75 -4.46 4.46
C MET A 46 -7.14 -3.93 4.79
N VAL A 47 -7.27 -2.61 4.81
CA VAL A 47 -8.53 -1.90 5.11
C VAL A 47 -9.28 -1.62 3.81
N MET A 48 -8.58 -1.22 2.75
CA MET A 48 -9.17 -0.99 1.43
C MET A 48 -8.37 -1.65 0.31
N ASP A 49 -9.12 -2.25 -0.63
CA ASP A 49 -8.60 -2.85 -1.86
C ASP A 49 -8.61 -1.87 -3.04
N ILE A 50 -7.89 -2.20 -4.11
CA ILE A 50 -7.77 -1.39 -5.33
C ILE A 50 -9.13 -1.06 -5.95
N ASN A 51 -10.11 -1.97 -5.87
CA ASN A 51 -11.45 -1.74 -6.43
C ASN A 51 -12.17 -0.61 -5.70
N GLN A 52 -12.09 -0.59 -4.36
CA GLN A 52 -12.67 0.47 -3.54
C GLN A 52 -11.95 1.81 -3.78
N ILE A 53 -10.61 1.77 -3.87
CA ILE A 53 -9.80 2.97 -4.16
C ILE A 53 -10.17 3.59 -5.52
N ARG A 54 -10.48 2.76 -6.53
CA ARG A 54 -10.89 3.21 -7.88
C ARG A 54 -12.26 3.89 -7.94
N GLU A 55 -13.14 3.57 -7.00
CA GLU A 55 -14.44 4.22 -6.85
C GLU A 55 -14.31 5.60 -6.20
N ILE A 56 -13.38 5.71 -5.24
CA ILE A 56 -13.11 6.95 -4.50
C ILE A 56 -12.30 7.94 -5.36
N LEU A 57 -11.25 7.46 -6.03
CA LEU A 57 -10.34 8.29 -6.81
C LEU A 57 -10.75 8.32 -8.30
N PRO A 58 -10.77 9.50 -8.95
CA PRO A 58 -11.00 9.58 -10.39
C PRO A 58 -9.78 9.14 -11.22
N HIS A 59 -8.61 9.03 -10.60
CA HIS A 59 -7.35 8.67 -11.26
C HIS A 59 -7.40 7.24 -11.83
N ARG A 60 -6.84 7.06 -13.03
CA ARG A 60 -6.71 5.76 -13.72
C ARG A 60 -5.28 5.54 -14.13
N PHE A 61 -4.97 4.32 -14.58
CA PHE A 61 -3.67 4.03 -15.19
C PHE A 61 -3.37 5.07 -16.28
N PRO A 62 -2.18 5.70 -16.29
CA PRO A 62 -0.97 5.37 -15.54
C PRO A 62 -0.72 6.14 -14.22
N PHE A 63 -1.66 6.97 -13.74
CA PHE A 63 -1.48 7.82 -12.56
C PHE A 63 -2.23 7.34 -11.30
N LEU A 64 -2.87 6.17 -11.34
CA LEU A 64 -3.36 5.51 -10.13
C LEU A 64 -2.20 4.76 -9.46
N LEU A 65 -1.57 5.41 -8.48
CA LEU A 65 -0.32 4.94 -7.87
C LEU A 65 -0.49 4.43 -6.42
N VAL A 66 -1.71 4.11 -6.00
CA VAL A 66 -2.00 3.50 -4.69
C VAL A 66 -2.61 2.15 -4.94
N ASP A 67 -2.01 1.08 -4.42
CA ASP A 67 -2.48 -0.29 -4.66
C ASP A 67 -3.42 -0.77 -3.55
N ARG A 68 -3.16 -0.39 -2.30
CA ARG A 68 -3.95 -0.77 -1.12
C ARG A 68 -3.75 0.19 0.04
N VAL A 69 -4.71 0.22 0.96
CA VAL A 69 -4.63 1.00 2.21
C VAL A 69 -4.62 0.05 3.40
N ILE A 70 -3.65 0.24 4.30
CA ILE A 70 -3.45 -0.61 5.49
C ILE A 70 -3.98 0.04 6.78
N GLU A 71 -4.08 1.35 6.82
CA GLU A 71 -4.60 2.12 7.95
C GLU A 71 -5.41 3.29 7.41
N TYR A 72 -6.60 3.53 7.96
CA TYR A 72 -7.49 4.59 7.52
C TYR A 72 -8.22 5.20 8.73
N ASN A 73 -7.94 6.47 9.00
CA ASN A 73 -8.58 7.29 10.02
C ASN A 73 -9.24 8.50 9.33
N PRO A 74 -10.57 8.50 9.14
CA PRO A 74 -11.27 9.48 8.32
C PRO A 74 -11.04 10.91 8.84
N GLY A 75 -10.60 11.80 7.95
CA GLY A 75 -10.31 13.21 8.25
C GLY A 75 -8.97 13.46 8.97
N VAL A 76 -8.23 12.41 9.37
CA VAL A 76 -7.01 12.52 10.19
C VAL A 76 -5.78 11.98 9.47
N SER A 77 -5.78 10.71 9.07
CA SER A 77 -4.61 10.06 8.47
C SER A 77 -4.98 8.82 7.65
N ALA A 78 -4.14 8.50 6.66
CA ALA A 78 -4.21 7.22 5.97
C ALA A 78 -2.80 6.72 5.65
N VAL A 79 -2.66 5.39 5.63
CA VAL A 79 -1.41 4.71 5.25
C VAL A 79 -1.69 3.81 4.07
N GLY A 80 -1.03 4.11 2.95
CA GLY A 80 -1.16 3.38 1.70
C GLY A 80 0.13 2.69 1.32
N ILE A 81 0.00 1.67 0.48
CA ILE A 81 1.11 0.94 -0.11
C ILE A 81 1.06 1.10 -1.63
N LYS A 82 2.22 1.41 -2.20
CA LYS A 82 2.51 1.27 -3.63
C LYS A 82 3.58 0.20 -3.82
N ASN A 83 3.23 -0.85 -4.56
CA ASN A 83 4.16 -1.84 -5.03
C ASN A 83 4.87 -1.31 -6.28
N VAL A 84 6.19 -1.34 -6.24
CA VAL A 84 7.04 -0.87 -7.32
C VAL A 84 7.57 -2.08 -8.08
N THR A 85 7.31 -2.17 -9.37
CA THR A 85 7.73 -3.29 -10.22
C THR A 85 8.43 -2.80 -11.47
N ILE A 86 9.39 -3.57 -11.99
CA ILE A 86 10.11 -3.21 -13.22
C ILE A 86 9.17 -3.05 -14.45
N ASN A 87 7.96 -3.61 -14.35
CA ASN A 87 6.92 -3.50 -15.37
C ASN A 87 6.14 -2.17 -15.34
N ASP A 88 6.42 -1.26 -14.39
CA ASP A 88 5.80 0.07 -14.38
C ASP A 88 6.28 0.91 -15.58
N ASN A 89 5.36 1.69 -16.16
CA ASN A 89 5.56 2.37 -17.45
C ASN A 89 6.66 3.44 -17.47
N PHE A 90 7.08 3.96 -16.31
CA PHE A 90 8.08 5.02 -16.20
C PHE A 90 9.52 4.50 -16.12
N PHE A 91 9.74 3.21 -15.82
CA PHE A 91 11.09 2.66 -15.70
C PHE A 91 11.90 2.63 -17.00
N PRO A 92 11.33 2.34 -18.18
CA PRO A 92 12.08 2.41 -19.44
C PRO A 92 12.71 3.79 -19.71
N GLY A 93 12.11 4.86 -19.19
CA GLY A 93 12.59 6.23 -19.35
C GLY A 93 13.33 6.81 -18.14
N HIS A 94 13.34 6.12 -16.99
CA HIS A 94 13.83 6.70 -15.72
C HIS A 94 14.53 5.65 -14.83
N PHE A 95 15.75 5.23 -15.12
CA PHE A 95 16.60 5.48 -16.29
C PHE A 95 16.95 4.12 -16.93
N PRO A 96 17.26 4.04 -18.24
CA PRO A 96 17.43 2.76 -18.94
C PRO A 96 18.38 1.75 -18.28
N GLU A 97 19.49 2.22 -17.70
CA GLU A 97 20.48 1.36 -17.01
C GLU A 97 20.28 1.29 -15.49
N ARG A 98 19.39 2.13 -14.94
CA ARG A 98 19.15 2.29 -13.51
C ARG A 98 17.67 2.59 -13.25
N PRO A 99 16.81 1.57 -13.06
CA PRO A 99 15.40 1.77 -12.79
C PRO A 99 15.24 2.43 -11.40
N ILE A 100 14.90 3.71 -11.40
CA ILE A 100 14.72 4.52 -10.18
C ILE A 100 13.31 5.09 -10.23
N MET A 101 12.55 4.94 -9.15
CA MET A 101 11.21 5.55 -9.10
C MET A 101 11.36 7.09 -9.10
N PRO A 102 10.70 7.83 -10.01
CA PRO A 102 10.76 9.29 -10.01
C PRO A 102 10.23 9.88 -8.70
N GLY A 103 10.98 10.84 -8.12
CA GLY A 103 10.60 11.48 -6.85
C GLY A 103 9.25 12.19 -6.91
N VAL A 104 8.90 12.77 -8.06
CA VAL A 104 7.57 13.39 -8.27
C VAL A 104 6.44 12.38 -8.10
N LEU A 105 6.61 11.14 -8.55
CA LEU A 105 5.59 10.10 -8.39
C LEU A 105 5.45 9.65 -6.93
N MET A 106 6.51 9.73 -6.13
CA MET A 106 6.41 9.47 -4.68
C MET A 106 5.54 10.53 -3.99
N VAL A 107 5.67 11.79 -4.38
CA VAL A 107 4.82 12.88 -3.88
C VAL A 107 3.38 12.70 -4.33
N GLU A 108 3.15 12.31 -5.58
CA GLU A 108 1.79 12.03 -6.06
C GLU A 108 1.12 10.87 -5.33
N VAL A 109 1.86 9.81 -5.00
CA VAL A 109 1.32 8.72 -4.17
C VAL A 109 0.88 9.26 -2.81
N SER A 110 1.69 10.12 -2.18
CA SER A 110 1.32 10.78 -0.92
C SER A 110 0.07 11.65 -1.07
N HIS A 111 -0.07 12.37 -2.19
CA HIS A 111 -1.23 13.20 -2.47
C HIS A 111 -2.51 12.37 -2.63
N LEU A 112 -2.45 11.26 -3.38
CA LEU A 112 -3.60 10.35 -3.55
C LEU A 112 -4.04 9.73 -2.22
N ILE A 113 -3.09 9.32 -1.37
CA ILE A 113 -3.39 8.80 -0.02
C ILE A 113 -4.02 9.89 0.86
N ALA A 114 -3.51 11.12 0.79
CA ALA A 114 -4.08 12.25 1.52
C ALA A 114 -5.52 12.59 1.07
N PHE A 115 -5.82 12.47 -0.22
CA PHE A 115 -7.19 12.62 -0.72
C PHE A 115 -8.10 11.52 -0.17
N VAL A 116 -7.65 10.25 -0.20
CA VAL A 116 -8.41 9.13 0.39
C VAL A 116 -8.67 9.37 1.86
N ALA A 117 -7.70 9.88 2.63
CA ALA A 117 -7.89 10.22 4.05
C ALA A 117 -8.95 11.29 4.31
N ARG A 118 -9.30 12.11 3.30
CA ARG A 118 -10.23 13.24 3.43
C ARG A 118 -11.66 12.92 3.01
N VAL A 119 -11.85 11.85 2.24
CA VAL A 119 -13.18 11.26 1.97
C VAL A 119 -13.68 10.61 3.25
#